data_AF-A0A522Y2Z2-F1
#
_entry.id   AF-A0A522Y2Z2-F1
#
_cell.length_a   1.000
_cell.length_b   1.000
_cell.length_c   1.000
_cell.angle_alpha   90.00
_cell.angle_beta   90.00
_cell.angle_gamma   90.00
#
_symmetry.space_group_name_H-M   'P 1'
#
loop_
_entity.id
_entity.type
_entity.pdbx_description
1 polymer ?
#
loop_
_entity_poly.entity_id
_entity_poly.type
_entity_poly.pdbx_seq_one_letter_code
_entity_poly.pdbx_strand_id
1 'polypeptide(L)'
;MSRLVVVSNRVALPEESRAGGLAIALLDALREAGGLWFGWSGKIDPHASGRIREQQDGNIRFVTMDLSKQDHEDYYNGFANRTLWPLLHFRMDLV
;
A
#
# COMPACT_ATOMS: atom_id res chain seq x y z
N MET A 1 -20.37 14.42 -9.11
CA MET A 1 -19.16 14.52 -8.26
C MET A 1 -18.20 13.40 -8.64
N SER A 2 -16.91 13.71 -8.75
CA SER A 2 -15.83 12.74 -9.01
C SER A 2 -15.40 12.05 -7.72
N ARG A 3 -15.06 10.75 -7.79
CA ARG A 3 -14.61 9.94 -6.65
C ARG A 3 -13.07 9.99 -6.54
N LEU A 4 -12.54 10.29 -5.35
CA LEU A 4 -11.12 10.15 -5.06
C LEU A 4 -10.75 8.66 -4.98
N VAL A 5 -9.71 8.25 -5.73
CA VAL A 5 -9.17 6.90 -5.70
C VAL A 5 -7.67 7.00 -5.41
N VAL A 6 -7.27 6.56 -4.22
CA VAL A 6 -5.88 6.49 -3.79
C VAL A 6 -5.35 5.09 -4.09
N VAL A 7 -4.19 5.01 -4.75
CA VAL A 7 -3.46 3.77 -5.00
C VAL A 7 -2.07 3.89 -4.38
N SER A 8 -1.76 3.04 -3.41
CA SER A 8 -0.43 3.02 -2.78
C SER A 8 0.00 1.60 -2.45
N ASN A 9 1.30 1.39 -2.27
CA ASN A 9 1.79 0.07 -1.90
C ASN A 9 1.30 -0.33 -0.50
N ARG A 10 1.38 0.56 0.49
CA ARG A 10 0.88 0.28 1.85
C ARG A 10 -0.45 0.99 2.08
N VAL A 11 -1.40 0.26 2.66
CA VAL A 11 -2.70 0.76 3.13
C VAL A 11 -2.73 0.68 4.65
N ALA A 12 -3.00 1.79 5.33
CA ALA A 12 -3.21 1.78 6.79
C ALA A 12 -4.68 1.46 7.07
N LEU A 13 -4.96 0.18 7.39
CA LEU A 13 -6.29 -0.24 7.78
C LEU A 13 -6.63 0.33 9.18
N PRO A 14 -7.90 0.63 9.47
CA PRO A 14 -8.32 1.23 10.76
C PRO A 14 -7.86 0.45 12.00
N GLU A 15 -7.73 -0.87 11.87
CA GLU A 15 -7.34 -1.79 12.94
C GLU A 15 -5.82 -1.91 13.13
N GLU A 16 -5.02 -1.39 12.19
CA GLU A 16 -3.57 -1.48 12.24
C GLU A 16 -2.93 -0.16 12.72
N SER A 17 -2.29 -0.20 13.88
CA SER A 17 -1.35 0.85 14.31
C SER A 17 -0.04 0.71 13.53
N ARG A 18 0.04 1.33 12.35
CA ARG A 18 1.29 1.42 11.59
C ARG A 18 1.57 2.87 11.19
N ALA A 19 2.69 3.39 11.69
CA ALA A 19 3.14 4.74 11.43
C ALA A 19 3.95 4.81 10.11
N GLY A 20 3.55 5.73 9.24
CA GLY A 20 4.31 6.12 8.04
C GLY A 20 3.73 7.41 7.47
N GLY A 21 4.58 8.39 7.15
CA GLY A 21 4.13 9.74 6.76
C GLY A 21 3.17 9.75 5.57
N LEU A 22 3.37 8.86 4.60
CA LEU A 22 2.46 8.68 3.46
C LEU A 22 1.05 8.26 3.90
N ALA A 23 0.96 7.24 4.77
CA ALA A 23 -0.34 6.68 5.15
C ALA A 23 -1.18 7.67 5.96
N ILE A 24 -0.52 8.44 6.84
CA ILE A 24 -1.19 9.50 7.62
C ILE A 24 -1.75 10.56 6.68
N ALA A 25 -0.93 11.11 5.78
CA ALA A 25 -1.35 12.17 4.87
C ALA A 25 -2.48 11.73 3.91
N LEU A 26 -2.41 10.49 3.39
CA LEU A 26 -3.45 9.96 2.51
C LEU A 26 -4.77 9.71 3.25
N LEU A 27 -4.70 9.23 4.50
CA LEU A 27 -5.90 9.02 5.31
C LEU A 27 -6.62 10.33 5.62
N ASP A 28 -5.88 11.40 5.90
CA ASP A 28 -6.47 12.71 6.16
C ASP A 28 -7.21 13.26 4.93
N ALA A 29 -6.61 13.15 3.74
CA ALA A 29 -7.26 13.54 2.49
C ALA A 29 -8.53 12.70 2.19
N LEU A 30 -8.47 11.38 2.45
CA LEU A 30 -9.62 10.49 2.26
C LEU A 30 -10.75 10.72 3.27
N ARG A 31 -10.45 11.15 4.50
CA ARG A 31 -11.47 11.50 5.49
C ARG A 31 -12.27 12.72 5.05
N GLU A 32 -11.61 13.71 4.46
CA GLU A 32 -12.25 14.92 3.95
C GLU A 32 -13.10 14.63 2.70
N ALA A 33 -12.53 13.95 1.70
CA ALA A 33 -13.18 13.75 0.40
C ALA A 33 -14.08 12.50 0.33
N GLY A 34 -13.89 11.53 1.21
CA GLY A 34 -14.34 10.15 1.03
C GLY A 34 -13.67 9.47 -0.17
N GLY A 35 -14.04 8.22 -0.45
CA GLY A 35 -13.61 7.55 -1.68
C GLY A 35 -13.06 6.14 -1.48
N LEU A 36 -12.06 5.78 -2.27
CA LEU A 36 -11.47 4.45 -2.26
C LEU A 36 -9.96 4.51 -2.04
N TRP A 37 -9.45 3.65 -1.17
CA TRP A 37 -8.02 3.40 -1.01
C TRP A 37 -7.69 1.97 -1.40
N PHE A 38 -6.95 1.81 -2.49
CA PHE A 38 -6.44 0.54 -2.98
C PHE A 38 -4.96 0.33 -2.68
N GLY A 39 -4.56 -0.89 -2.34
CA GLY A 39 -3.14 -1.24 -2.20
C GLY A 39 -2.87 -2.64 -1.68
N TRP A 40 -1.61 -2.91 -1.31
CA TRP A 40 -1.25 -4.22 -0.76
C TRP A 40 -1.68 -4.35 0.70
N SER A 41 -2.25 -5.51 1.04
CA SER A 41 -2.74 -5.88 2.37
C SER A 41 -1.65 -6.08 3.41
N GLY A 42 -0.38 -6.17 2.96
CA GLY A 42 0.73 -6.60 3.79
C GLY A 42 0.88 -8.12 3.93
N LYS A 43 0.01 -8.92 3.29
CA LYS A 43 0.06 -10.38 3.33
C LYS A 43 0.60 -10.97 2.02
N ILE A 44 1.28 -12.10 2.15
CA ILE A 44 1.79 -12.87 1.01
C ILE A 44 0.86 -14.08 0.81
N ASP A 45 0.34 -14.26 -0.40
CA ASP A 45 -0.39 -15.45 -0.81
C ASP A 45 0.60 -16.46 -1.45
N PRO A 46 0.57 -17.74 -1.04
CA PRO A 46 1.51 -18.75 -1.54
C PRO A 46 1.26 -19.17 -2.99
N HIS A 47 0.11 -18.85 -3.57
CA HIS A 47 -0.27 -19.30 -4.91
C HIS A 47 -0.19 -18.19 -5.94
N ALA A 48 -0.88 -17.06 -5.72
CA ALA A 48 -0.96 -15.98 -6.70
C ALA A 48 -1.35 -14.64 -6.07
N SER A 49 -0.95 -13.54 -6.72
CA SER A 49 -1.42 -12.20 -6.39
C SER A 49 -2.92 -12.04 -6.69
N GLY A 50 -3.55 -11.11 -5.98
CA GLY A 50 -4.91 -10.65 -6.33
C GLY A 50 -6.03 -11.20 -5.46
N ARG A 51 -5.73 -11.86 -4.33
CA ARG A 51 -6.76 -12.12 -3.32
C ARG A 51 -7.18 -10.79 -2.70
N ILE A 52 -8.39 -10.33 -3.03
CA ILE A 52 -8.93 -9.04 -2.59
C ILE A 52 -9.66 -9.17 -1.25
N ARG A 53 -9.53 -8.14 -0.40
CA ARG A 53 -10.34 -7.91 0.79
C ARG A 53 -10.85 -6.48 0.79
N GLU A 54 -12.12 -6.31 1.09
CA GLU A 54 -12.76 -5.00 1.19
C GLU A 54 -13.19 -4.73 2.63
N GLN A 55 -13.00 -3.49 3.07
CA GLN A 55 -13.50 -2.96 4.34
C GLN A 55 -14.02 -1.55 4.10
N GLN A 56 -15.02 -1.14 4.87
CA GLN A 56 -15.52 0.22 4.87
C GLN A 56 -15.39 0.82 6.27
N ASP A 57 -14.87 2.04 6.34
CA ASP A 57 -14.85 2.87 7.55
C ASP A 57 -15.32 4.28 7.18
N GLY A 58 -16.47 4.68 7.74
CA GLY A 58 -17.16 5.90 7.36
C GLY A 58 -17.43 6.01 5.85
N ASN A 59 -16.91 7.08 5.25
CA ASN A 59 -17.02 7.41 3.82
C ASN A 59 -15.85 6.85 2.96
N ILE A 60 -14.99 6.02 3.55
CA ILE A 60 -13.80 5.46 2.89
C ILE A 60 -13.98 3.96 2.68
N ARG A 61 -13.76 3.50 1.44
CA ARG A 61 -13.67 2.09 1.08
C ARG A 61 -12.22 1.67 0.95
N PHE A 62 -11.78 0.72 1.75
CA PHE A 62 -10.46 0.13 1.67
C PHE A 62 -10.56 -1.15 0.83
N VAL A 63 -9.73 -1.26 -0.20
CA VAL A 63 -9.63 -2.44 -1.05
C VAL A 63 -8.17 -2.89 -1.05
N THR A 64 -7.89 -4.00 -0.40
CA THR A 64 -6.52 -4.51 -0.30
C THR A 64 -6.37 -5.80 -1.08
N MET A 65 -5.19 -6.03 -1.66
CA MET A 65 -4.85 -7.29 -2.32
C MET A 65 -3.65 -7.93 -1.65
N ASP A 66 -3.62 -9.27 -1.59
CA ASP A 66 -2.43 -10.02 -1.20
C ASP A 66 -1.47 -10.11 -2.41
N LEU A 67 -0.17 -10.13 -2.15
CA LEU A 67 0.87 -10.33 -3.18
C LEU A 67 1.33 -11.79 -3.19
N SER A 68 1.66 -12.34 -4.37
CA SER A 68 2.37 -13.60 -4.45
C SER A 68 3.76 -13.48 -3.82
N LYS A 69 4.37 -14.61 -3.46
CA LYS A 69 5.77 -14.60 -3.01
C LYS A 69 6.71 -14.01 -4.07
N GLN A 70 6.49 -14.34 -5.34
CA GLN A 70 7.33 -13.84 -6.43
C GLN A 70 7.21 -12.32 -6.57
N ASP A 71 5.98 -11.78 -6.60
CA ASP A 71 5.76 -10.34 -6.74
C ASP A 71 6.26 -9.58 -5.50
N HIS A 72 6.13 -10.17 -4.31
CA HIS A 72 6.72 -9.60 -3.12
C HIS A 72 8.25 -9.51 -3.22
N GLU A 73 8.92 -10.56 -3.69
CA GLU A 73 10.38 -10.55 -3.82
C GLU A 73 10.89 -9.66 -4.96
N ASP A 74 10.28 -9.72 -6.15
CA ASP A 74 10.80 -8.99 -7.31
C ASP A 74 10.44 -7.50 -7.24
N TYR A 75 9.21 -7.18 -6.84
CA TYR A 75 8.72 -5.81 -6.79
C TYR A 75 9.01 -5.14 -5.45
N TYR A 76 8.49 -5.67 -4.33
CA TYR A 76 8.55 -4.96 -3.05
C TYR A 76 9.95 -5.04 -2.43
N ASN A 77 10.47 -6.25 -2.18
CA ASN A 77 11.79 -6.42 -1.59
C ASN A 77 12.91 -6.10 -2.57
N GLY A 78 12.75 -6.46 -3.85
CA GLY A 78 13.72 -6.26 -4.90
C GLY A 78 13.73 -4.82 -5.38
N PHE A 79 13.07 -4.55 -6.50
CA PHE A 79 13.23 -3.28 -7.19
C PHE A 79 12.88 -2.05 -6.31
N ALA A 80 11.78 -2.10 -5.55
CA ALA A 80 11.39 -0.96 -4.72
C ALA A 80 12.35 -0.71 -3.56
N ASN A 81 12.64 -1.72 -2.72
CA ASN A 81 13.38 -1.50 -1.47
C ASN A 81 14.88 -1.81 -1.53
N ARG A 82 15.37 -2.61 -2.48
CA ARG A 82 16.80 -2.86 -2.68
C ARG A 82 17.42 -2.04 -3.80
N THR A 83 16.63 -1.47 -4.71
CA THR A 83 17.16 -0.62 -5.79
C THR A 83 16.70 0.83 -5.66
N LEU A 84 15.41 1.11 -5.78
CA LEU A 84 14.90 2.48 -5.79
C LEU A 84 15.12 3.18 -4.46
N TRP A 85 14.83 2.52 -3.33
CA TRP A 85 14.97 3.14 -2.02
C TRP A 85 16.41 3.58 -1.76
N PRO A 86 17.45 2.72 -1.83
CA PRO A 86 18.82 3.20 -1.59
C PRO A 86 19.29 4.23 -2.61
N LEU A 87 18.94 4.05 -3.90
CA LEU A 87 19.28 4.99 -4.96
C LEU A 87 18.75 6.40 -4.67
N LEU A 88 17.46 6.52 -4.32
CA LEU A 88 16.81 7.79 -4.01
C LEU A 88 17.25 8.38 -2.66
N HIS A 89 17.89 7.58 -1.82
CA HIS A 89 18.49 8.01 -0.56
C HIS A 89 20.02 8.18 -0.65
N PHE A 90 20.58 8.21 -1.86
CA PHE A 90 22.02 8.40 -2.10
C PHE A 90 22.91 7.35 -1.41
N ARG A 91 22.37 6.14 -1.18
CA ARG A 91 23.04 4.98 -0.59
C ARG A 91 23.36 3.94 -1.66
N MET A 92 24.15 4.34 -2.66
CA MET A 92 24.56 3.46 -3.75
C MET A 92 25.39 2.25 -3.28
N ASP A 93 25.94 2.30 -2.07
CA ASP A 93 26.63 1.19 -1.40
C ASP A 93 25.72 0.03 -1.01
N LEU A 94 24.39 0.22 -1.03
CA LEU A 94 23.40 -0.78 -0.61
C LEU A 94 22.63 -1.42 -1.78
N VAL A 95 22.95 -1.05 -3.02
CA VAL A 95 22.31 -1.59 -4.25
C VAL A 95 23.05 -2.83 -4.73
#